data_AF-A0A8S3HIQ0-F1
#
_entry.id   AF-A0A8S3HIQ0-F1
#
_cell.length_a   1.000
_cell.length_b   1.000
_cell.length_c   1.000
_cell.angle_alpha   90.00
_cell.angle_beta   90.00
_cell.angle_gamma   90.00
#
_symmetry.space_group_name_H-M   'P 1'
#
loop_
_entity.id
_entity.type
_entity.pdbx_description
1 polymer ?
#
loop_
_entity_poly.entity_id
_entity_poly.type
_entity_poly.pdbx_seq_one_letter_code
_entity_poly.pdbx_strand_id
1 'polypeptide(L)'
;MKSSCYYIVTFCLLITNVISEECGCNQIPSVEIINDETLALGIKEVRDDFLARQISSKFTRLSATILIREKNTQTWKRGSVNGTLVEYPASTVKLMYMYAAIDWCKKQGQSIDCLDRYVRPMVVVSSNLDTGYVVDAITN
;
A
#
# COMPACT_ATOMS: atom_id res chain seq x y z
N MET A 1 72.97 4.19 30.87
CA MET A 1 71.71 4.95 31.00
C MET A 1 70.82 4.58 29.83
N LYS A 2 69.78 3.77 30.05
CA LYS A 2 68.74 3.47 29.05
C LYS A 2 67.70 4.59 29.14
N SER A 3 67.51 5.33 28.05
CA SER A 3 66.48 6.37 27.97
C SER A 3 65.21 5.73 27.42
N SER A 4 64.16 5.68 28.26
CA SER A 4 62.85 5.15 27.91
C SER A 4 62.12 6.15 27.01
N CYS A 5 61.73 5.70 25.82
CA CYS A 5 60.87 6.46 24.91
C CYS A 5 59.41 6.07 25.23
N TYR A 6 58.64 7.00 25.80
CA TYR A 6 57.21 6.82 26.07
C TYR A 6 56.42 7.10 24.78
N TYR A 7 55.74 6.10 24.23
CA TYR A 7 54.72 6.30 23.20
C TYR A 7 53.41 6.70 23.87
N ILE A 8 53.00 7.95 23.64
CA ILE A 8 51.65 8.42 23.97
C ILE A 8 50.72 7.91 22.86
N VAL A 9 49.88 6.91 23.18
CA VAL A 9 48.78 6.50 22.31
C VAL A 9 47.61 7.43 22.60
N THR A 10 47.46 8.48 21.77
CA THR A 10 46.29 9.35 21.81
C THR A 10 45.10 8.61 21.20
N PHE A 11 44.18 8.15 22.03
CA PHE A 11 42.90 7.59 21.60
C PHE A 11 42.01 8.74 21.09
N CYS A 12 41.99 8.93 19.77
CA CYS A 12 41.10 9.90 19.14
C CYS A 12 39.71 9.25 19.01
N LEU A 13 38.81 9.56 19.94
CA LEU A 13 37.39 9.24 19.84
C LEU A 13 36.78 10.08 18.71
N LEU A 14 36.78 9.53 17.50
CA LEU A 14 35.94 10.03 16.42
C LEU A 14 34.50 9.63 16.76
N ILE A 15 33.77 10.56 17.37
CA ILE A 15 32.31 10.51 17.42
C ILE A 15 31.84 10.70 15.98
N THR A 16 31.72 9.59 15.24
CA THR A 16 30.97 9.60 14.00
C THR A 16 29.51 9.78 14.40
N ASN A 17 28.98 10.98 14.23
CA ASN A 17 27.55 11.18 14.11
C ASN A 17 27.11 10.34 12.91
N VAL A 18 26.68 9.10 13.17
CA VAL A 18 25.89 8.35 12.21
C VAL A 18 24.59 9.15 12.11
N ILE A 19 24.53 10.04 11.13
CA ILE A 19 23.28 10.57 10.65
C ILE A 19 22.58 9.33 10.10
N SER A 20 21.73 8.76 10.94
CA SER A 20 20.60 7.96 10.52
C SER A 20 19.83 8.84 9.55
N GLU A 21 20.17 8.79 8.26
CA GLU A 21 19.20 9.04 7.20
C GLU A 21 18.13 7.98 7.41
N GLU A 22 17.16 8.29 8.29
CA GLU A 22 15.84 7.72 8.16
C GLU A 22 15.48 7.94 6.69
N CYS A 23 15.43 6.88 5.89
CA CYS A 23 14.91 6.94 4.52
C CYS A 23 13.56 7.64 4.62
N GLY A 24 13.54 8.92 4.25
CA GLY A 24 12.46 9.85 4.47
C GLY A 24 11.26 9.47 3.64
N CYS A 25 10.54 8.44 4.05
CA CYS A 25 9.18 8.13 3.60
C CYS A 25 8.17 9.10 4.26
N ASN A 26 8.63 10.25 4.77
CA ASN A 26 7.78 11.23 5.45
C ASN A 26 6.98 12.10 4.47
N GLN A 27 7.20 11.97 3.16
CA GLN A 27 6.39 12.63 2.15
C GLN A 27 5.94 11.62 1.09
N ILE A 28 4.70 11.15 1.22
CA ILE A 28 4.00 10.56 0.07
C ILE A 28 3.91 11.68 -0.97
N PRO A 29 4.48 11.52 -2.18
CA PRO A 29 4.43 12.55 -3.19
C PRO A 29 2.96 12.91 -3.45
N SER A 30 2.64 14.21 -3.53
CA SER A 30 1.29 14.64 -3.83
C SER A 30 0.94 14.17 -5.24
N VAL A 31 0.08 13.15 -5.33
CA VAL A 31 -0.44 12.65 -6.59
C VAL A 31 -1.62 13.52 -6.99
N GLU A 32 -1.56 14.11 -8.18
CA GLU A 32 -2.70 14.83 -8.75
C GLU A 32 -3.54 13.85 -9.57
N ILE A 33 -4.85 13.77 -9.28
CA ILE A 33 -5.78 12.93 -10.04
C ILE A 33 -6.77 13.82 -10.78
N ILE A 34 -6.73 13.79 -12.10
CA ILE A 34 -7.60 14.57 -12.99
C ILE A 34 -8.62 13.63 -13.64
N ASN A 35 -9.89 13.98 -13.61
CA ASN A 35 -10.92 13.24 -14.34
C ASN A 35 -10.74 13.43 -15.84
N ASP A 36 -10.75 12.33 -16.59
CA ASP A 36 -10.65 12.32 -18.05
C ASP A 36 -11.93 11.69 -18.64
N GLU A 37 -12.76 12.53 -19.26
CA GLU A 37 -14.03 12.11 -19.85
C GLU A 37 -13.84 11.17 -21.04
N THR A 38 -12.77 11.35 -21.82
CA THR A 38 -12.47 10.47 -22.97
C THR A 38 -12.13 9.07 -22.46
N LEU A 39 -11.33 8.99 -21.40
CA LEU A 39 -11.04 7.72 -20.73
C LEU A 39 -12.31 7.09 -20.14
N ALA A 40 -13.18 7.88 -19.51
CA ALA A 40 -14.45 7.39 -18.97
C ALA A 40 -15.37 6.82 -20.07
N LEU A 41 -15.46 7.49 -21.22
CA LEU A 41 -16.23 7.01 -22.38
C LEU A 41 -15.66 5.70 -22.94
N GLY A 42 -14.34 5.60 -23.10
CA GLY A 42 -13.69 4.37 -23.56
C GLY A 42 -13.93 3.19 -22.60
N ILE A 43 -13.85 3.41 -21.29
CA ILE A 43 -14.19 2.39 -20.28
C ILE A 43 -15.67 1.98 -20.41
N LYS A 44 -16.56 2.95 -20.62
CA LYS A 44 -18.00 2.70 -20.78
C LYS A 44 -18.28 1.82 -22.00
N GLU A 45 -17.70 2.13 -23.14
CA GLU A 45 -17.88 1.37 -24.38
C GLU A 45 -17.41 -0.08 -24.22
N VAL A 46 -16.21 -0.29 -23.68
CA VAL A 46 -15.67 -1.64 -23.44
C VAL A 46 -16.52 -2.41 -22.42
N ARG A 47 -16.98 -1.74 -21.36
CA ARG A 47 -17.88 -2.35 -20.37
C ARG A 47 -19.20 -2.78 -21.02
N ASP A 48 -19.81 -1.93 -21.83
CA ASP A 48 -21.09 -2.22 -22.47
C ASP A 48 -20.98 -3.38 -23.46
N ASP A 49 -19.93 -3.43 -24.27
CA ASP A 49 -19.65 -4.58 -25.15
C ASP A 49 -19.40 -5.87 -24.34
N PHE A 50 -18.64 -5.78 -23.24
CA PHE A 50 -18.42 -6.94 -22.36
C PHE A 50 -19.73 -7.47 -21.78
N LEU A 51 -20.59 -6.58 -21.25
CA LEU A 51 -21.89 -6.95 -20.67
C LEU A 51 -22.84 -7.53 -21.71
N ALA A 52 -22.87 -6.99 -22.92
CA ALA A 52 -23.71 -7.49 -24.01
C ALA A 52 -23.35 -8.92 -24.46
N ARG A 53 -22.09 -9.33 -24.26
CA ARG A 53 -21.60 -10.68 -24.59
C ARG A 53 -21.77 -11.70 -23.47
N GLN A 54 -22.21 -11.29 -22.28
CA GLN A 54 -22.39 -12.23 -21.18
C GLN A 54 -23.58 -13.16 -21.44
N ILE A 55 -23.31 -14.47 -21.42
CA ILE A 55 -24.32 -15.51 -21.63
C ILE A 55 -25.28 -15.59 -20.43
N SER A 56 -24.78 -15.25 -19.24
CA SER A 56 -25.54 -15.31 -18.01
C SER A 56 -26.34 -14.02 -17.78
N SER A 57 -27.66 -14.14 -17.70
CA SER A 57 -28.54 -13.06 -17.27
C SER A 57 -28.32 -12.62 -15.82
N LYS A 58 -27.46 -13.31 -15.06
CA LYS A 58 -27.11 -12.95 -13.68
C LYS A 58 -25.98 -11.92 -13.60
N PHE A 59 -25.18 -11.74 -14.66
CA PHE A 59 -24.09 -10.75 -14.67
C PHE A 59 -24.55 -9.50 -15.41
N THR A 60 -25.24 -8.62 -14.70
CA THR A 60 -25.88 -7.43 -15.29
C THR A 60 -25.20 -6.12 -14.90
N ARG A 61 -24.17 -6.17 -14.05
CA ARG A 61 -23.48 -4.98 -13.55
C ARG A 61 -21.98 -5.17 -13.59
N LEU A 62 -21.29 -4.14 -14.05
CA LEU A 62 -19.84 -4.00 -13.98
C LEU A 62 -19.51 -2.52 -13.74
N SER A 63 -18.83 -2.24 -12.64
CA SER A 63 -18.30 -0.91 -12.30
C SER A 63 -16.79 -0.93 -12.51
N ALA A 64 -16.22 0.15 -13.03
CA ALA A 64 -14.80 0.18 -13.36
C ALA A 64 -14.22 1.59 -13.20
N THR A 65 -13.02 1.66 -12.64
CA THR A 65 -12.20 2.87 -12.55
C THR A 65 -10.80 2.52 -13.02
N ILE A 66 -10.27 3.29 -13.96
CA ILE A 66 -8.89 3.15 -14.44
C ILE A 66 -8.14 4.45 -14.14
N LEU A 67 -6.94 4.30 -13.59
CA LEU A 67 -5.97 5.35 -13.39
C LEU A 67 -4.81 5.13 -14.36
N ILE A 68 -4.55 6.11 -15.24
CA ILE A 68 -3.42 6.09 -16.16
C ILE A 68 -2.48 7.22 -15.76
N ARG A 69 -1.24 6.88 -15.43
CA ARG A 69 -0.21 7.88 -15.15
C ARG A 69 0.19 8.58 -16.43
N GLU A 70 0.18 9.91 -16.42
CA GLU A 70 0.74 10.68 -17.52
C GLU A 70 2.28 10.60 -17.49
N LYS A 71 2.87 10.43 -18.67
CA LYS A 71 4.29 10.11 -18.80
C LYS A 71 5.13 11.24 -18.20
N ASN A 72 6.07 10.87 -17.33
CA ASN A 72 7.01 11.78 -16.65
C ASN A 72 6.35 12.86 -15.76
N THR A 73 5.08 12.70 -15.37
CA THR A 73 4.42 13.62 -14.43
C THR A 73 4.00 12.90 -13.14
N GLN A 74 3.52 13.67 -12.16
CA GLN A 74 2.83 13.16 -10.96
C GLN A 74 1.31 13.17 -11.13
N THR A 75 0.85 13.43 -12.35
CA THR A 75 -0.57 13.55 -12.69
C THR A 75 -1.09 12.22 -13.23
N TRP A 76 -2.26 11.82 -12.75
CA TRP A 76 -2.96 10.62 -13.16
C TRP A 76 -4.32 10.98 -13.73
N LYS A 77 -4.60 10.45 -14.92
CA LYS A 77 -5.90 10.54 -15.54
C LYS A 77 -6.79 9.45 -14.99
N ARG A 78 -7.98 9.82 -14.52
CA ARG A 78 -9.00 8.92 -14.01
C ARG A 78 -10.20 8.90 -14.95
N GLY A 79 -10.50 7.73 -15.49
CA GLY A 79 -11.81 7.45 -16.08
C GLY A 79 -12.57 6.49 -15.19
N SER A 80 -13.89 6.63 -15.11
CA SER A 80 -14.71 5.73 -14.29
C SER A 80 -16.11 5.58 -14.85
N VAL A 81 -16.68 4.42 -14.60
CA VAL A 81 -18.12 4.18 -14.70
C VAL A 81 -18.58 3.65 -13.34
N ASN A 82 -19.61 4.31 -12.78
CA ASN A 82 -20.15 4.00 -11.46
C ASN A 82 -19.07 4.11 -10.37
N GLY A 83 -18.09 4.99 -10.54
CA GLY A 83 -16.92 5.09 -9.65
C GLY A 83 -17.23 5.52 -8.21
N THR A 84 -18.45 5.95 -7.93
CA THR A 84 -18.94 6.30 -6.59
C THR A 84 -20.01 5.33 -6.07
N LEU A 85 -20.39 4.33 -6.87
CA LEU A 85 -21.37 3.33 -6.45
C LEU A 85 -20.74 2.38 -5.43
N VAL A 86 -21.44 2.15 -4.33
CA VAL A 86 -21.02 1.19 -3.32
C VAL A 86 -21.16 -0.23 -3.88
N GLU A 87 -20.07 -0.99 -3.83
CA GLU A 87 -20.00 -2.38 -4.28
C GLU A 87 -19.64 -3.30 -3.12
N TYR A 88 -20.07 -4.56 -3.19
CA TYR A 88 -19.63 -5.58 -2.23
C TYR A 88 -18.12 -5.79 -2.39
N PRO A 89 -17.29 -5.53 -1.36
CA PRO A 89 -15.84 -5.48 -1.52
C PRO A 89 -15.22 -6.87 -1.71
N ALA A 90 -15.93 -7.94 -1.34
CA ALA A 90 -15.38 -9.29 -1.26
C ALA A 90 -14.02 -9.27 -0.54
N SER A 91 -13.01 -9.99 -1.05
CA SER A 91 -11.69 -10.04 -0.43
C SER A 91 -10.84 -8.77 -0.59
N THR A 92 -11.28 -7.75 -1.34
CA THR A 92 -10.51 -6.48 -1.45
C THR A 92 -10.46 -5.72 -0.13
N VAL A 93 -11.44 -5.96 0.77
CA VAL A 93 -11.44 -5.42 2.15
C VAL A 93 -10.18 -5.79 2.94
N LYS A 94 -9.52 -6.90 2.61
CA LYS A 94 -8.30 -7.37 3.29
C LYS A 94 -7.13 -6.39 3.17
N LEU A 95 -7.11 -5.55 2.13
CA LEU A 95 -6.12 -4.47 2.02
C LEU A 95 -6.29 -3.42 3.13
N MET A 96 -7.54 -3.14 3.53
CA MET A 96 -7.81 -2.24 4.65
C MET A 96 -7.47 -2.91 5.99
N TYR A 97 -7.70 -4.22 6.14
CA TYR A 97 -7.26 -4.96 7.32
C TYR A 97 -5.74 -5.03 7.44
N MET A 98 -5.00 -5.16 6.33
CA MET A 98 -3.54 -5.06 6.33
C MET A 98 -3.08 -3.68 6.84
N TYR A 99 -3.69 -2.61 6.36
CA TYR A 99 -3.37 -1.26 6.83
C TYR A 99 -3.69 -1.08 8.32
N ALA A 100 -4.86 -1.56 8.75
CA ALA A 100 -5.27 -1.51 10.15
C ALA A 100 -4.32 -2.34 11.05
N ALA A 101 -3.80 -3.47 10.57
CA ALA A 101 -2.80 -4.27 11.28
C ALA A 101 -1.48 -3.50 11.48
N ILE A 102 -1.02 -2.78 10.46
CA ILE A 102 0.17 -1.91 10.56
C ILE A 102 -0.05 -0.82 11.63
N ASP A 103 -1.19 -0.14 11.60
CA ASP A 103 -1.54 0.90 12.56
C ASP A 103 -1.68 0.34 13.98
N TRP A 104 -2.31 -0.83 14.13
CA TRP A 104 -2.43 -1.53 15.40
C TRP A 104 -1.05 -1.92 15.96
N CYS A 105 -0.17 -2.55 15.17
CA CYS A 105 1.19 -2.89 15.62
C CYS A 105 1.93 -1.66 16.14
N LYS A 106 1.84 -0.52 15.43
CA LYS A 106 2.44 0.74 15.88
C LYS A 106 1.88 1.21 17.22
N LYS A 107 0.56 1.15 17.40
CA LYS A 107 -0.11 1.53 18.67
C LYS A 107 0.27 0.62 19.84
N GLN A 108 0.61 -0.64 19.57
CA GLN A 108 1.14 -1.58 20.57
C GLN A 108 2.64 -1.42 20.83
N GLY A 109 3.32 -0.47 20.17
CA GLY A 109 4.78 -0.32 20.27
C GLY A 109 5.56 -1.48 19.65
N GLN A 110 4.94 -2.26 18.76
CA GLN A 110 5.54 -3.38 18.06
C GLN A 110 6.04 -2.98 16.67
N SER A 111 6.84 -3.84 16.05
CA SER A 111 7.25 -3.67 14.65
C SER A 111 6.03 -3.71 13.72
N ILE A 112 6.08 -2.99 12.59
CA ILE A 112 4.95 -2.88 11.65
C ILE A 112 4.49 -4.23 11.06
N ASP A 113 5.34 -5.23 11.13
CA ASP A 113 5.16 -6.59 10.63
C ASP A 113 4.84 -7.59 11.75
N CYS A 114 4.45 -7.11 12.94
CA CYS A 114 4.16 -7.96 14.11
C CYS A 114 3.10 -9.05 13.85
N LEU A 115 2.21 -8.81 12.88
CA LEU A 115 1.17 -9.75 12.43
C LEU A 115 1.45 -10.37 11.05
N ASP A 116 2.67 -10.26 10.49
CA ASP A 116 2.98 -10.70 9.11
C ASP A 116 2.65 -12.17 8.84
N ARG A 117 2.80 -13.03 9.86
CA ARG A 117 2.41 -14.46 9.77
C ARG A 117 0.98 -14.66 9.29
N TYR A 118 0.05 -13.77 9.66
CA TYR A 118 -1.35 -13.83 9.26
C TYR A 118 -1.66 -12.83 8.13
N VAL A 119 -1.04 -11.65 8.14
CA VAL A 119 -1.25 -10.62 7.11
C VAL A 119 -0.79 -11.11 5.73
N ARG A 120 0.37 -11.75 5.63
CA ARG A 120 0.92 -12.23 4.35
C ARG A 120 0.00 -13.26 3.67
N PRO A 121 -0.44 -14.36 4.30
CA PRO A 121 -1.38 -15.28 3.67
C PRO A 121 -2.76 -14.65 3.43
N MET A 122 -3.22 -13.73 4.29
CA MET A 122 -4.44 -12.96 4.05
C MET A 122 -4.38 -12.18 2.73
N VAL A 123 -3.23 -11.60 2.36
CA VAL A 123 -3.09 -10.78 1.15
C VAL A 123 -2.71 -11.61 -0.08
N VAL A 124 -1.71 -12.48 0.04
CA VAL A 124 -1.10 -13.19 -1.11
C VAL A 124 -2.01 -14.29 -1.66
N VAL A 125 -2.63 -15.07 -0.77
CA VAL A 125 -3.51 -16.19 -1.15
C VAL A 125 -4.96 -15.96 -0.74
N SER A 126 -5.30 -14.75 -0.29
CA SER A 126 -6.64 -14.39 0.15
C SER A 126 -7.20 -15.33 1.24
N SER A 127 -6.36 -15.80 2.16
CA SER A 127 -6.81 -16.76 3.20
C SER A 127 -7.84 -16.15 4.15
N ASN A 128 -9.01 -16.77 4.27
CA ASN A 128 -10.08 -16.32 5.18
C ASN A 128 -9.80 -16.66 6.65
N LEU A 129 -9.08 -17.77 6.91
CA LEU A 129 -8.68 -18.14 8.27
C LEU A 129 -7.72 -17.10 8.84
N ASP A 130 -6.69 -16.74 8.07
CA ASP A 130 -5.72 -15.72 8.47
C ASP A 130 -6.35 -14.32 8.54
N THR A 131 -7.35 -14.05 7.69
CA THR A 131 -8.18 -12.84 7.83
C THR A 131 -8.84 -12.79 9.21
N GLY A 132 -9.38 -13.90 9.69
CA GLY A 132 -9.98 -13.99 11.03
C GLY A 132 -8.98 -13.63 12.13
N TYR A 133 -7.79 -14.23 12.11
CA TYR A 133 -6.74 -13.91 13.08
C TYR A 133 -6.34 -12.42 13.07
N VAL A 134 -6.22 -11.80 11.89
CA VAL A 134 -5.92 -10.38 11.79
C VAL A 134 -7.06 -9.53 12.36
N VAL A 135 -8.31 -9.82 11.99
CA VAL A 135 -9.49 -9.07 12.47
C VAL A 135 -9.61 -9.19 13.99
N ASP A 136 -9.46 -10.38 14.54
CA ASP A 136 -9.52 -10.61 15.99
C ASP A 136 -8.41 -9.83 16.71
N ALA A 137 -7.19 -9.81 16.16
CA ALA A 137 -6.08 -9.07 16.76
C ALA A 137 -6.31 -7.55 16.78
N ILE A 138 -6.82 -6.98 15.69
CA ILE A 138 -6.95 -5.50 15.55
C ILE A 138 -8.21 -4.92 16.19
N THR A 139 -9.15 -5.76 16.62
CA THR A 139 -10.43 -5.33 17.22
C THR A 139 -10.53 -5.58 18.73
N ASN A 140 -9.57 -6.30 19.30
CA ASN A 140 -9.41 -6.49 20.75
C ASN A 140 -8.35 -5.53 21.31
#